data_AF-A0A4Y9IMV9-F1
#
_entry.id   AF-A0A4Y9IMV9-F1
#
_cell.length_a   1.000
_cell.length_b   1.000
_cell.length_c   1.000
_cell.angle_alpha   90.00
_cell.angle_beta   90.00
_cell.angle_gamma   90.00
#
_symmetry.space_group_name_H-M   'P 1'
#
loop_
_entity.id
_entity.type
_entity.pdbx_description
1 polymer ?
#
loop_
_entity_poly.entity_id
_entity_poly.type
_entity_poly.pdbx_seq_one_letter_code
_entity_poly.pdbx_strand_id
1 'polypeptide(L)'
;MTPSLKKAIDQITNEIAILAGDIFKDDKISRNPKVNKNTLREKAKDVNVSWRAANGNIVIEAYFDNYITFLEKGRVPRKGKFPPLDELRDWALSRSIPTDNSTLFLIARAIWRDGHEGRPILATLEEKIDRKFETEWYDQLFEATIDELNKYFN
;
A
#
# COMPACT_ATOMS: atom_id res chain seq x y z
N MET A 1 14.78 -14.98 19.72
CA MET A 1 15.29 -14.20 18.56
C MET A 1 16.49 -13.40 19.02
N THR A 2 17.62 -13.57 18.34
CA THR A 2 18.88 -12.89 18.68
C THR A 2 18.86 -11.41 18.29
N PRO A 3 19.76 -10.58 18.86
CA PRO A 3 19.89 -9.18 18.45
C PRO A 3 20.24 -9.00 16.97
N SER A 4 21.06 -9.89 16.39
CA SER A 4 21.45 -9.84 14.97
C SER A 4 20.27 -10.12 14.05
N LEU A 5 19.53 -11.22 14.30
CA LEU A 5 18.35 -11.56 13.51
C LEU A 5 17.25 -10.50 13.65
N LYS A 6 17.02 -10.00 14.87
CA LYS A 6 16.08 -8.90 15.11
C LYS A 6 16.45 -7.66 14.29
N LYS A 7 17.73 -7.28 14.29
CA LYS A 7 18.22 -6.12 13.54
C LYS A 7 18.01 -6.27 12.04
N ALA A 8 18.25 -7.46 11.49
CA ALA A 8 17.98 -7.74 10.08
C ALA A 8 16.49 -7.61 9.74
N ILE A 9 15.61 -8.16 10.59
CA ILE A 9 14.15 -8.05 10.40
C ILE A 9 13.67 -6.60 10.53
N ASP A 10 14.17 -5.85 11.53
CA ASP A 10 13.86 -4.43 11.71
C ASP A 10 14.30 -3.61 10.48
N GLN A 11 15.47 -3.93 9.92
CA GLN A 11 15.97 -3.29 8.71
C GLN A 11 15.07 -3.58 7.51
N ILE A 12 14.75 -4.86 7.23
CA ILE A 12 13.87 -5.26 6.11
C ILE A 12 12.50 -4.58 6.25
N THR A 13 11.94 -4.56 7.46
CA THR A 13 10.66 -3.89 7.75
C THR A 13 10.70 -2.40 7.40
N ASN A 14 11.76 -1.71 7.81
CA ASN A 14 11.95 -0.29 7.48
C ASN A 14 12.15 -0.06 5.98
N GLU A 15 12.90 -0.92 5.30
CA GLU A 15 13.10 -0.82 3.85
C GLU A 15 11.81 -1.03 3.08
N ILE A 16 10.93 -1.97 3.49
CA ILE A 16 9.60 -2.13 2.91
C ILE A 16 8.76 -0.86 3.07
N ALA A 17 8.82 -0.21 4.23
CA ALA A 17 8.13 1.07 4.45
C ALA A 17 8.66 2.18 3.51
N ILE A 18 9.98 2.22 3.27
CA ILE A 18 10.61 3.14 2.33
C ILE A 18 10.16 2.84 0.90
N LEU A 19 10.18 1.58 0.46
CA LEU A 19 9.74 1.17 -0.88
C LEU A 19 8.28 1.57 -1.14
N ALA A 20 7.41 1.31 -0.17
CA ALA A 20 6.01 1.72 -0.23
C ALA A 20 5.87 3.25 -0.34
N GLY A 21 6.61 3.99 0.49
CA GLY A 21 6.64 5.46 0.44
C GLY A 21 7.16 6.01 -0.89
N ASP A 22 8.14 5.36 -1.50
CA ASP A 22 8.71 5.77 -2.79
C ASP A 22 7.73 5.54 -3.94
N ILE A 23 6.97 4.43 -3.91
CA ILE A 23 5.90 4.18 -4.89
C ILE A 23 4.85 5.29 -4.83
N PHE A 24 4.47 5.73 -3.63
CA PHE A 24 3.48 6.80 -3.44
C PHE A 24 4.00 8.15 -3.97
N LYS A 25 5.31 8.37 -3.93
CA LYS A 25 5.97 9.59 -4.46
C LYS A 25 6.29 9.51 -5.95
N ASP A 26 6.31 8.32 -6.54
CA ASP A 26 6.59 8.11 -7.96
C ASP A 26 5.41 8.52 -8.84
N ASP A 27 5.59 9.56 -9.64
CA ASP A 27 4.56 10.08 -10.54
C ASP A 27 4.27 9.14 -11.71
N LYS A 28 5.10 8.14 -12.00
CA LYS A 28 4.80 7.12 -13.01
C LYS A 28 3.70 6.16 -12.55
N ILE A 29 3.59 5.94 -11.24
CA ILE A 29 2.65 4.99 -10.64
C ILE A 29 1.46 5.73 -10.00
N SER A 30 1.76 6.80 -9.27
CA SER A 30 0.81 7.45 -8.36
C SER A 30 0.10 8.67 -8.93
N ARG A 31 0.44 9.08 -10.16
CA ARG A 31 -0.23 10.18 -10.87
C ARG A 31 -1.66 9.80 -11.19
N ASN A 32 -2.57 10.73 -10.91
CA ASN A 32 -3.95 10.66 -11.36
C ASN A 32 -4.05 11.37 -12.73
N PRO A 33 -4.37 10.64 -13.82
CA PRO A 33 -4.48 11.25 -15.16
C PRO A 33 -5.52 12.36 -15.23
N LYS A 34 -6.63 12.26 -14.46
CA LYS A 34 -7.75 13.21 -14.51
C LYS A 34 -7.39 14.61 -14.03
N VAL A 35 -6.56 14.70 -13.01
CA VAL A 35 -6.13 15.98 -12.39
C VAL A 35 -4.68 16.32 -12.68
N ASN A 36 -4.00 15.48 -13.48
CA ASN A 36 -2.62 15.62 -13.87
C ASN A 36 -1.64 15.86 -12.69
N LYS A 37 -1.88 15.18 -11.56
CA LYS A 37 -1.11 15.37 -10.32
C LYS A 37 -0.97 14.05 -9.57
N ASN A 38 0.10 13.90 -8.80
CA ASN A 38 0.24 12.80 -7.87
C ASN A 38 -0.65 13.05 -6.64
N THR A 39 -1.64 12.18 -6.48
CA THR A 39 -2.67 12.29 -5.43
C THR A 39 -2.35 11.44 -4.21
N LEU A 40 -1.27 10.66 -4.26
CA LEU A 40 -0.83 9.76 -3.19
C LEU A 40 0.43 10.23 -2.48
N ARG A 41 1.12 11.25 -2.99
CA ARG A 41 2.37 11.76 -2.42
C ARG A 41 2.28 12.01 -0.90
N GLU A 42 1.24 12.70 -0.45
CA GLU A 42 1.01 13.00 0.97
C GLU A 42 0.45 11.81 1.77
N LYS A 43 0.00 10.76 1.08
CA LYS A 43 -0.53 9.52 1.66
C LYS A 43 0.55 8.50 2.01
N ALA A 44 1.80 8.74 1.61
CA ALA A 44 2.93 7.88 1.99
C ALA A 44 3.08 7.72 3.51
N LYS A 45 2.71 8.75 4.27
CA LYS A 45 2.73 8.74 5.75
C LYS A 45 1.66 7.84 6.38
N ASP A 46 0.64 7.48 5.62
CA ASP A 46 -0.47 6.66 6.09
C ASP A 46 -0.15 5.15 5.96
N VAL A 47 1.02 4.79 5.39
CA VAL A 47 1.49 3.41 5.29
C VAL A 47 2.14 3.01 6.62
N ASN A 48 1.67 1.93 7.22
CA ASN A 48 2.26 1.36 8.42
C ASN A 48 2.82 -0.03 8.10
N VAL A 49 4.11 -0.21 8.32
CA VAL A 49 4.76 -1.52 8.17
C VAL A 49 5.31 -1.91 9.53
N SER A 50 4.98 -3.13 9.95
CA SER A 50 5.43 -3.70 11.21
C SER A 50 5.67 -5.18 11.04
N TRP A 51 6.37 -5.79 12.00
CA TRP A 51 6.54 -7.23 11.99
C TRP A 51 6.13 -7.81 13.34
N ARG A 52 5.73 -9.08 13.32
CA ARG A 52 5.44 -9.87 14.52
C ARG A 52 5.93 -11.30 14.35
N ALA A 53 6.28 -11.93 15.48
CA ALA A 53 6.49 -13.36 15.52
C ALA A 53 5.14 -14.07 15.73
N ALA A 54 4.78 -14.97 14.82
CA ALA A 54 3.53 -15.74 14.88
C ALA A 54 3.80 -17.18 14.46
N ASN A 55 3.45 -18.14 15.34
CA ASN A 55 3.57 -19.58 15.08
C ASN A 55 4.97 -20.02 14.61
N GLY A 56 6.02 -19.47 15.21
CA GLY A 56 7.41 -19.76 14.82
C GLY A 56 7.89 -19.04 13.55
N ASN A 57 7.03 -18.29 12.87
CA ASN A 57 7.38 -17.49 11.70
C ASN A 57 7.51 -16.01 12.06
N ILE A 58 8.33 -15.31 11.29
CA ILE A 58 8.36 -13.85 11.26
C ILE A 58 7.43 -13.40 10.15
N VAL A 59 6.42 -12.61 10.51
CA VAL A 59 5.45 -12.06 9.57
C VAL A 59 5.65 -10.55 9.53
N ILE A 60 5.95 -10.02 8.35
CA ILE A 60 5.99 -8.58 8.09
C ILE A 60 4.65 -8.19 7.46
N GLU A 61 3.95 -7.25 8.08
CA GLU A 61 2.63 -6.78 7.68
C GLU A 61 2.72 -5.31 7.26
N ALA A 62 2.28 -5.01 6.03
CA ALA A 62 2.16 -3.66 5.51
C ALA A 62 0.67 -3.28 5.38
N TYR A 63 0.25 -2.30 6.16
CA TYR A 63 -1.12 -1.79 6.19
C TYR A 63 -1.25 -0.53 5.34
N PHE A 64 -2.24 -0.56 4.46
CA PHE A 64 -2.60 0.54 3.58
C PHE A 64 -4.06 0.93 3.81
N ASP A 65 -4.39 2.18 3.49
CA ASP A 65 -5.79 2.60 3.39
C ASP A 65 -6.52 1.75 2.33
N ASN A 66 -7.73 1.29 2.64
CA ASN A 66 -8.57 0.49 1.73
C ASN A 66 -8.78 1.16 0.36
N TYR A 67 -8.64 2.48 0.29
CA TYR A 67 -8.66 3.25 -0.95
C TYR A 67 -7.60 2.79 -1.96
N ILE A 68 -6.46 2.25 -1.53
CA ILE A 68 -5.41 1.74 -2.42
C ILE A 68 -5.93 0.57 -3.25
N THR A 69 -6.65 -0.37 -2.65
CA THR A 69 -7.28 -1.48 -3.39
C THR A 69 -8.27 -0.98 -4.46
N PHE A 70 -8.99 0.10 -4.16
CA PHE A 70 -9.90 0.73 -5.13
C PHE A 70 -9.14 1.39 -6.28
N LEU A 71 -8.02 2.06 -6.00
CA LEU A 71 -7.17 2.65 -7.02
C LEU A 71 -6.54 1.58 -7.92
N GLU A 72 -6.15 0.44 -7.37
CA GLU A 72 -5.47 -0.61 -8.12
C GLU A 72 -6.39 -1.34 -9.08
N LYS A 73 -7.61 -1.66 -8.64
CA LYS A 73 -8.62 -2.31 -9.48
C LYS A 73 -9.08 -1.45 -10.66
N GLY A 74 -8.97 -0.13 -10.55
CA GLY A 74 -9.55 0.77 -11.53
C GLY A 74 -11.09 0.68 -11.58
N ARG A 75 -11.67 1.42 -12.53
CA ARG A 75 -13.09 1.33 -12.85
C ARG A 75 -13.31 1.70 -14.31
N VAL A 76 -13.86 0.76 -15.07
CA VAL A 76 -14.22 1.01 -16.48
C VAL A 76 -15.41 2.00 -16.54
N PRO A 77 -15.32 3.06 -17.38
CA PRO A 77 -16.39 4.02 -17.57
C PRO A 77 -17.71 3.34 -17.95
N ARG A 78 -18.81 3.77 -17.30
CA ARG A 78 -20.20 3.32 -17.55
C ARG A 78 -20.42 1.80 -17.43
N LYS A 79 -19.57 1.10 -16.68
CA LYS A 79 -19.71 -0.34 -16.41
C LYS A 79 -19.80 -0.63 -14.91
N GLY A 80 -20.34 -1.80 -14.59
CA GLY A 80 -20.50 -2.28 -13.21
C GLY A 80 -21.60 -1.54 -12.44
N LYS A 81 -21.69 -1.86 -11.15
CA LYS A 81 -22.70 -1.29 -10.25
C LYS A 81 -22.43 0.18 -10.00
N PHE A 82 -23.48 0.98 -10.01
CA PHE A 82 -23.45 2.38 -9.60
C PHE A 82 -22.98 2.50 -8.14
N PRO A 83 -22.15 3.50 -7.76
CA PRO A 83 -21.70 3.67 -6.39
C PRO A 83 -22.91 3.85 -5.44
N PRO A 84 -22.96 3.14 -4.31
CA PRO A 84 -24.02 3.34 -3.32
C PRO A 84 -23.98 4.76 -2.75
N LEU A 85 -25.14 5.41 -2.65
CA LEU A 85 -25.21 6.79 -2.13
C LEU A 85 -24.87 6.87 -0.64
N ASP A 86 -25.20 5.82 0.12
CA ASP A 86 -24.92 5.77 1.56
C ASP A 86 -23.42 5.76 1.84
N GLU A 87 -22.63 5.02 1.05
CA GLU A 87 -21.16 5.01 1.17
C GLU A 87 -20.53 6.38 0.84
N LEU A 88 -21.16 7.16 -0.05
CA LEU A 88 -20.70 8.50 -0.41
C LEU A 88 -21.06 9.56 0.62
N ARG A 89 -22.03 9.28 1.50
CA ARG A 89 -22.54 10.26 2.47
C ARG A 89 -21.45 10.68 3.45
N ASP A 90 -20.76 9.71 4.06
CA ASP A 90 -19.73 9.99 5.07
C ASP A 90 -18.54 10.74 4.45
N TRP A 91 -18.16 10.35 3.24
CA TRP A 91 -17.13 11.05 2.48
C TRP A 91 -17.54 12.51 2.17
N ALA A 92 -18.79 12.74 1.76
CA ALA A 92 -19.30 14.09 1.46
C ALA A 92 -19.35 14.96 2.73
N LEU A 93 -19.81 14.40 3.87
CA LEU A 93 -19.81 15.08 5.18
C LEU A 93 -18.41 15.53 5.58
N SER A 94 -17.41 14.64 5.48
CA SER A 94 -16.02 14.96 5.85
C SER A 94 -15.40 16.10 5.03
N ARG A 95 -16.01 16.44 3.89
CA ARG A 95 -15.55 17.47 2.95
C ARG A 95 -16.47 18.68 2.89
N SER A 96 -17.45 18.77 3.79
CA SER A 96 -18.46 19.82 3.79
C SER A 96 -19.21 19.94 2.45
N ILE A 97 -19.43 18.81 1.77
CA ILE A 97 -20.21 18.72 0.53
C ILE A 97 -21.67 18.42 0.91
N PRO A 98 -22.67 19.06 0.27
CA PRO A 98 -24.07 18.74 0.50
C PRO A 98 -24.37 17.24 0.33
N THR A 99 -25.11 16.67 1.28
CA THR A 99 -25.43 15.24 1.34
C THR A 99 -26.86 14.93 0.91
N ASP A 100 -27.53 15.87 0.25
CA ASP A 100 -28.83 15.63 -0.35
C ASP A 100 -28.74 14.57 -1.46
N ASN A 101 -29.84 13.84 -1.68
CA ASN A 101 -29.89 12.74 -2.63
C ASN A 101 -29.50 13.16 -4.06
N SER A 102 -29.83 14.40 -4.47
CA SER A 102 -29.46 14.90 -5.80
C SER A 102 -27.96 15.10 -5.94
N THR A 103 -27.30 15.72 -4.97
CA THR A 103 -25.85 15.93 -4.96
C THR A 103 -25.11 14.60 -4.93
N LEU A 104 -25.48 13.69 -4.02
CA LEU A 104 -24.87 12.37 -3.93
C LEU A 104 -25.07 11.56 -5.21
N PHE A 105 -26.26 11.60 -5.81
CA PHE A 105 -26.54 10.95 -7.09
C PHE A 105 -25.67 11.51 -8.22
N LEU A 106 -25.48 12.83 -8.29
CA LEU A 106 -24.63 13.45 -9.31
C LEU A 106 -23.16 13.04 -9.15
N ILE A 107 -22.66 12.97 -7.92
CA ILE A 107 -21.30 12.49 -7.61
C ILE A 107 -21.16 11.02 -8.01
N ALA A 108 -22.07 10.16 -7.55
CA ALA A 108 -22.07 8.74 -7.90
C ALA A 108 -22.13 8.52 -9.42
N ARG A 109 -22.95 9.32 -10.13
CA ARG A 109 -23.06 9.30 -11.58
C ARG A 109 -21.78 9.72 -12.26
N ALA A 110 -21.12 10.76 -11.78
CA ALA A 110 -19.83 11.19 -12.32
C ALA A 110 -18.77 10.10 -12.16
N ILE A 111 -18.69 9.47 -10.98
CA ILE A 111 -17.76 8.36 -10.71
C ILE A 111 -18.05 7.17 -11.64
N TRP A 112 -19.32 6.75 -11.78
CA TRP A 112 -19.68 5.65 -12.69
C TRP A 112 -19.43 6.00 -14.15
N ARG A 113 -19.80 7.21 -14.58
CA ARG A 113 -19.69 7.67 -15.96
C ARG A 113 -18.25 7.81 -16.40
N ASP A 114 -17.40 8.39 -15.56
CA ASP A 114 -16.02 8.73 -15.90
C ASP A 114 -15.06 7.57 -15.63
N GLY A 115 -15.35 6.73 -14.64
CA GLY A 115 -14.43 5.69 -14.19
C GLY A 115 -13.08 6.24 -13.72
N HIS A 116 -12.11 5.35 -13.57
CA HIS A 116 -10.70 5.69 -13.36
C HIS A 116 -9.80 4.56 -13.83
N GLU A 117 -8.60 4.93 -14.26
CA GLU A 117 -7.56 3.96 -14.59
C GLU A 117 -6.98 3.34 -13.32
N GLY A 118 -6.71 2.03 -13.37
CA GLY A 118 -6.05 1.30 -12.30
C GLY A 118 -4.60 1.75 -12.14
N ARG A 119 -4.09 1.79 -10.90
CA ARG A 119 -2.68 2.13 -10.61
C ARG A 119 -2.01 0.95 -9.91
N PRO A 120 -0.92 0.38 -10.44
CA PRO A 120 -0.33 -0.86 -9.93
C PRO A 120 0.52 -0.59 -8.68
N ILE A 121 -0.10 -0.25 -7.56
CA ILE A 121 0.62 0.17 -6.35
C ILE A 121 1.15 -1.04 -5.60
N LEU A 122 0.27 -1.99 -5.25
CA LEU A 122 0.63 -3.19 -4.52
C LEU A 122 1.44 -4.14 -5.41
N ALA A 123 1.04 -4.32 -6.67
CA ALA A 123 1.81 -5.13 -7.63
C ALA A 123 3.26 -4.64 -7.78
N THR A 124 3.50 -3.33 -7.88
CA THR A 124 4.86 -2.79 -7.95
C THR A 124 5.60 -2.89 -6.62
N LEU A 125 4.91 -2.86 -5.49
CA LEU A 125 5.53 -3.11 -4.19
C LEU A 125 6.00 -4.55 -4.06
N GLU A 126 5.16 -5.52 -4.43
CA GLU A 126 5.49 -6.95 -4.46
C GLU A 126 6.72 -7.21 -5.34
N GLU A 127 6.73 -6.69 -6.57
CA GLU A 127 7.89 -6.83 -7.48
C GLU A 127 9.19 -6.26 -6.86
N LYS A 128 9.11 -5.12 -6.19
CA LYS A 128 10.29 -4.50 -5.54
C LYS A 128 10.75 -5.29 -4.31
N ILE A 129 9.81 -5.85 -3.55
CA ILE A 129 10.10 -6.71 -2.40
C ILE A 129 10.82 -7.97 -2.87
N ASP A 130 10.28 -8.65 -3.87
CA ASP A 130 10.87 -9.88 -4.42
C ASP A 130 12.30 -9.62 -4.91
N ARG A 131 12.48 -8.53 -5.68
CA ARG A 131 13.80 -8.14 -6.16
C ARG A 131 14.78 -7.85 -5.01
N LYS A 132 14.36 -7.09 -3.99
CA LYS A 132 15.22 -6.79 -2.83
C LYS A 132 15.56 -8.03 -2.03
N PHE A 133 14.62 -8.97 -1.94
CA PHE A 133 14.84 -10.25 -1.30
C PHE A 133 15.93 -11.04 -2.01
N GLU A 134 15.83 -11.17 -3.33
CA GLU A 134 16.81 -11.91 -4.15
C GLU A 134 18.20 -11.26 -4.17
N THR A 135 18.29 -9.93 -4.12
CA THR A 135 19.57 -9.23 -4.32
C THR A 135 20.31 -8.89 -3.03
N GLU A 136 19.60 -8.71 -1.91
CA GLU A 136 20.18 -8.13 -0.69
C GLU A 136 19.72 -8.84 0.59
N TRP A 137 18.41 -9.00 0.79
CA TRP A 137 17.90 -9.46 2.08
C TRP A 137 18.15 -10.94 2.35
N TYR A 138 18.18 -11.78 1.30
CA TYR A 138 18.50 -13.19 1.45
C TYR A 138 19.87 -13.39 2.10
N ASP A 139 20.90 -12.74 1.57
CA ASP A 139 22.27 -12.83 2.10
C ASP A 139 22.36 -12.28 3.52
N GLN A 140 21.71 -11.15 3.80
CA GLN A 140 21.67 -10.57 5.15
C GLN A 140 21.02 -11.50 6.18
N LEU A 141 19.92 -12.15 5.83
CA LEU A 141 19.24 -13.11 6.68
C LEU A 141 20.07 -14.39 6.86
N PHE A 142 20.72 -14.86 5.80
CA PHE A 142 21.58 -16.02 5.83
C PHE A 142 22.75 -15.80 6.79
N GLU A 143 23.51 -14.71 6.63
CA GLU A 143 24.64 -14.37 7.50
C GLU A 143 24.20 -14.19 8.95
N ALA A 144 23.10 -13.48 9.20
CA ALA A 144 22.56 -13.32 10.55
C ALA A 144 22.18 -14.65 11.21
N THR A 145 21.72 -15.63 10.42
CA THR A 145 21.37 -16.96 10.89
C THR A 145 22.63 -17.81 11.15
N ILE A 146 23.62 -17.75 10.27
CA ILE A 146 24.90 -18.46 10.45
C ILE A 146 25.64 -17.94 11.68
N ASP A 147 25.68 -16.62 11.88
CA ASP A 147 26.23 -16.00 13.09
C ASP A 147 25.54 -16.50 14.37
N GLU A 148 24.24 -16.75 14.32
CA GLU A 148 23.48 -17.31 15.43
C GLU A 148 23.85 -18.77 15.70
N LEU A 149 23.92 -19.60 14.65
CA LEU A 149 24.32 -21.00 14.78
C LEU A 149 25.74 -21.13 15.32
N ASN A 150 26.69 -20.34 14.81
CA ASN A 150 28.07 -20.34 15.27
C ASN A 150 28.21 -19.95 16.74
N LYS A 151 27.41 -19.02 17.25
CA LYS A 151 27.37 -18.66 18.68
C LYS A 151 26.69 -19.69 19.57
N TYR A 152 25.84 -20.54 19.00
CA TYR A 152 25.16 -21.60 19.74
C TYR A 152 26.04 -22.84 19.89
N PHE A 153 26.81 -23.18 18.85
CA PHE A 153 27.64 -24.38 18.81
C PHE A 153 29.10 -24.18 19.28
N ASN A 154 29.57 -22.94 19.41
CA ASN A 154 30.88 -22.61 19.98
C ASN A 154 30.72 -21.80 21.27
#